data_AF-A0A9E4E4V6-F1
#
_entry.id   AF-A0A9E4E4V6-F1
#
_cell.length_a   1.000
_cell.length_b   1.000
_cell.length_c   1.000
_cell.angle_alpha   90.00
_cell.angle_beta   90.00
_cell.angle_gamma   90.00
#
_symmetry.space_group_name_H-M   'P 1'
#
loop_
_entity.id
_entity.type
_entity.pdbx_description
1 polymer ?
#
loop_
_entity_poly.entity_id
_entity_poly.type
_entity_poly.pdbx_seq_one_letter_code
_entity_poly.pdbx_strand_id
1 'polypeptide(L)' 'PTTKPCHHCGHNNNDLQLTDRHWTCQRCQTHHDRDINAAINILQAGGYPCNTIKPF' A
#
# COMPACT_ATOMS: atom_id res chain seq x y z
N PRO A 1 -10.35 -1.32 -4.87
CA PRO A 1 -9.27 -0.35 -5.19
C PRO A 1 -7.96 -0.78 -4.54
N THR A 2 -6.90 -0.99 -5.35
CA THR A 2 -5.59 -1.45 -4.88
C THR A 2 -4.78 -0.35 -4.18
N THR A 3 -5.27 0.90 -4.18
CA THR A 3 -4.60 2.06 -3.56
C THR A 3 -4.85 2.20 -2.06
N LYS A 4 -5.97 1.67 -1.56
CA LYS A 4 -6.43 1.82 -0.16
C LYS A 4 -5.80 0.86 0.85
N PRO A 5 -5.57 -0.44 0.54
CA PRO A 5 -4.93 -1.34 1.50
C PRO A 5 -3.44 -0.99 1.65
N CYS A 6 -2.96 -0.94 2.89
CA CYS A 6 -1.55 -0.85 3.22
C CYS A 6 -0.85 -2.13 2.77
N HIS A 7 0.10 -2.04 1.85
CA HIS A 7 0.85 -3.22 1.40
C HIS A 7 1.72 -3.87 2.49
N HIS A 8 2.04 -3.12 3.55
CA HIS A 8 2.91 -3.58 4.64
C HIS A 8 2.15 -4.35 5.72
N CYS A 9 0.94 -3.92 6.09
CA CYS A 9 0.17 -4.53 7.18
C CYS A 9 -1.24 -4.99 6.80
N GLY A 10 -1.67 -4.75 5.56
CA GLY A 10 -3.00 -5.11 5.04
C GLY A 10 -4.15 -4.22 5.52
N HIS A 11 -3.89 -3.19 6.34
CA HIS A 11 -4.94 -2.30 6.83
C HIS A 11 -5.52 -1.44 5.69
N ASN A 12 -6.85 -1.43 5.54
CA ASN A 12 -7.53 -0.66 4.51
C ASN A 12 -7.83 0.77 4.98
N ASN A 13 -7.23 1.76 4.32
CA ASN A 13 -7.52 3.16 4.58
C ASN A 13 -8.77 3.58 3.79
N ASN A 14 -9.92 3.59 4.47
CA ASN A 14 -11.20 3.92 3.85
C ASN A 14 -11.35 5.41 3.53
N ASP A 15 -10.67 6.26 4.29
CA ASP A 15 -10.74 7.73 4.21
C ASP A 15 -9.82 8.31 3.13
N LEU A 16 -9.00 7.46 2.49
CA LEU A 16 -8.08 7.89 1.43
C LEU A 16 -8.84 8.45 0.23
N GLN A 17 -8.60 9.72 -0.10
CA GLN A 17 -9.16 10.38 -1.27
C GLN A 17 -8.29 10.18 -2.50
N LEU A 18 -8.88 10.39 -3.68
CA LEU A 18 -8.14 10.33 -4.96
C LEU A 18 -7.09 11.44 -5.10
N THR A 19 -7.21 12.53 -4.34
CA THR A 19 -6.23 13.62 -4.31
C THR A 19 -5.00 13.29 -3.45
N ASP A 20 -5.13 12.33 -2.53
CA ASP A 20 -4.07 12.00 -1.59
C ASP A 20 -3.00 11.14 -2.27
N ARG A 21 -1.90 11.78 -2.68
CA ARG A 21 -0.74 11.10 -3.28
C ARG A 21 0.10 10.37 -2.24
N HIS A 22 0.12 10.88 -1.02
CA HIS A 22 0.88 10.32 0.09
C HIS A 22 -0.02 10.18 1.31
N TRP A 23 0.13 9.10 2.05
CA TRP A 23 -0.61 8.87 3.29
C TRP A 23 0.17 7.99 4.26
N THR A 24 -0.07 8.18 5.55
CA THR A 24 0.54 7.35 6.60
C THR A 24 -0.48 6.33 7.09
N CYS A 25 -0.08 5.06 7.15
CA CYS A 25 -0.94 4.02 7.69
C CYS A 25 -1.13 4.20 9.19
N GLN A 26 -2.38 4.37 9.64
CA GLN A 26 -2.68 4.54 11.07
C GLN A 26 -2.36 3.29 11.91
N ARG A 27 -2.27 2.10 11.29
CA ARG A 27 -1.99 0.84 11.99
C ARG A 27 -0.49 0.56 12.18
N CYS A 28 0.31 0.71 11.13
CA CYS A 28 1.74 0.38 11.18
C CYS A 28 2.65 1.61 11.05
N GLN A 29 2.07 2.81 10.91
CA GLN A 29 2.78 4.08 10.77
C GLN A 29 3.70 4.18 9.53
N THR A 30 3.58 3.23 8.60
CA THR A 30 4.32 3.27 7.32
C THR A 30 3.78 4.41 6.46
N HIS A 31 4.69 5.24 5.94
CA HIS A 31 4.37 6.24 4.95
C HIS A 31 4.30 5.60 3.56
N HIS A 32 3.24 5.91 2.82
CA HIS A 32 2.96 5.35 1.51
C HIS A 32 2.87 6.44 0.45
N ASP A 33 3.53 6.22 -0.68
CA ASP A 33 3.09 6.78 -1.96
C ASP A 33 1.97 5.89 -2.51
N ARG A 34 0.88 6.52 -2.96
CA ARG A 34 -0.32 5.83 -3.42
C ARG A 34 -0.05 4.91 -4.61
N ASP A 35 0.77 5.35 -5.57
CA ASP A 35 1.03 4.64 -6.81
C ASP A 35 1.99 3.46 -6.55
N ILE A 36 3.02 3.66 -5.71
CA ILE A 36 3.89 2.57 -5.23
C ILE A 36 3.10 1.53 -4.44
N ASN A 37 2.26 1.97 -3.50
CA ASN A 37 1.42 1.08 -2.69
C ASN A 37 0.46 0.26 -3.57
N ALA A 38 -0.15 0.89 -4.58
CA ALA A 38 -1.00 0.20 -5.53
C ALA A 38 -0.23 -0.83 -6.38
N ALA A 39 0.95 -0.49 -6.88
CA ALA A 39 1.79 -1.41 -7.64
C ALA A 39 2.16 -2.66 -6.81
N ILE A 40 2.53 -2.46 -5.54
CA ILE A 40 2.83 -3.56 -4.62
C ILE A 40 1.59 -4.43 -4.37
N ASN A 41 0.43 -3.82 -4.11
CA ASN A 41 -0.80 -4.58 -3.88
C ASN A 41 -1.23 -5.39 -5.12
N ILE A 42 -1.02 -4.86 -6.33
CA ILE A 42 -1.25 -5.59 -7.58
C ILE A 42 -0.29 -6.78 -7.69
N LEU A 43 0.99 -6.57 -7.39
CA LEU A 43 2.00 -7.62 -7.40
C LEU A 43 1.67 -8.73 -6.39
N GLN A 44 1.24 -8.37 -5.18
CA GLN A 44 0.79 -9.31 -4.16
C GLN A 44 -0.46 -10.08 -4.59
N ALA A 45 -1.43 -9.42 -5.22
CA ALA A 45 -2.61 -10.09 -5.80
C ALA A 45 -2.24 -11.08 -6.92
N GLY A 46 -1.12 -10.84 -7.61
CA GLY A 46 -0.52 -11.75 -8.58
C GLY A 46 0.24 -12.94 -7.98
N GLY A 47 0.29 -13.07 -6.64
CA GLY A 47 0.92 -14.20 -5.94
C GLY A 47 2.38 -14.00 -5.56
N TYR A 48 2.92 -12.78 -5.70
CA TYR A 48 4.30 -12.46 -5.29
C TYR A 48 4.33 -11.94 -3.84
N PRO A 49 4.94 -12.66 -2.88
CA PRO A 49 4.90 -12.28 -1.48
C PRO A 49 5.76 -11.05 -1.17
N CYS A 50 5.36 -10.30 -0.14
CA CYS A 50 6.01 -9.06 0.34
C CYS A 50 7.53 -9.20 0.59
N ASN A 51 8.00 -10.42 0.84
CA ASN A 51 9.39 -10.76 1.20
C ASN A 51 10.36 -10.60 0.01
N THR A 52 9.84 -10.59 -1.22
CA THR A 52 10.63 -10.43 -2.45
C THR A 52 10.77 -8.95 -2.82
N ILE A 53 10.00 -8.08 -2.19
CA ILE A 53 9.92 -6.64 -2.45
C ILE A 53 10.83 -5.95 -1.43
N LYS A 54 12.14 -6.18 -1.53
CA LYS A 54 13.11 -5.35 -0.81
C LYS A 54 12.95 -3.91 -1.32
N PRO A 55 12.70 -2.92 -0.45
CA PRO A 55 12.89 -1.54 -0.85
C PRO A 55 14.39 -1.38 -1.12
N PHE A 56 14.74 -0.98 -2.35
CA PHE A 56 16.04 -0.36 -2.58
C PHE A 56 16.16 0.90 -1.73
#